data_AF-A0A1Y4EUM3-F1
#
_entry.id   AF-A0A1Y4EUM3-F1
#
_cell.length_a   1.000
_cell.length_b   1.000
_cell.length_c   1.000
_cell.angle_alpha   90.00
_cell.angle_beta   90.00
_cell.angle_gamma   90.00
#
_symmetry.space_group_name_H-M   'P 1'
#
loop_
_entity.id
_entity.type
_entity.pdbx_description
1 polymer ?
#
loop_
_entity_poly.entity_id
_entity_poly.type
_entity_poly.pdbx_seq_one_letter_code
_entity_poly.pdbx_strand_id
1 'polypeptide(L)'
;MAREVDLGSVIGPKGDPFTYEDFTEEQLAALKGPKGDTGEKGEKGDPGATSADGVSYEEGTVKDALDALKEQMEEVLYEAIQIASFTNNVNTVEMGSTVNAIVLTWKTNKTPTTLTLDGEGIDKSLTTKTIEGANLKSNKTYTLKATDEREETATKTSAITFLNGVYWGVGESKDSFDSAFLLGLTKGLQSGKAKTFTVNAGAAQHIYYALPSRYGTPSFKVGGFEGGFAKAATIAFTNASGYQENYDIWKSDNPGLGNTTVVAA
;
A
#
# COMPACT_ATOMS: atom_id res chain seq x y z
N MET A 1 1.07 -138.07 -77.62
CA MET A 1 2.10 -137.02 -77.42
C MET A 1 1.44 -135.66 -77.56
N ALA A 2 1.36 -134.91 -76.45
CA ALA A 2 1.35 -133.45 -76.38
C ALA A 2 1.72 -133.12 -74.92
N ARG A 3 2.74 -132.27 -74.73
CA ARG A 3 3.25 -131.82 -73.42
C ARG A 3 2.48 -130.56 -73.00
N GLU A 4 2.15 -130.46 -71.72
CA GLU A 4 1.68 -129.22 -71.09
C GLU A 4 2.59 -128.94 -69.88
N VAL A 5 3.08 -127.71 -69.77
CA VAL A 5 4.12 -127.28 -68.82
C VAL A 5 3.46 -126.43 -67.73
N ASP A 6 3.71 -126.82 -66.48
CA ASP A 6 3.29 -126.19 -65.23
C ASP A 6 4.03 -124.87 -64.97
N LEU A 7 3.31 -123.82 -64.60
CA LEU A 7 3.82 -122.52 -64.18
C LEU A 7 3.31 -122.23 -62.75
N GLY A 8 4.11 -122.62 -61.77
CA GLY A 8 3.85 -122.45 -60.34
C GLY A 8 3.77 -120.99 -59.88
N SER A 9 2.92 -120.75 -58.88
CA SER A 9 2.76 -119.50 -58.15
C SER A 9 3.99 -119.19 -57.27
N VAL A 10 4.72 -118.12 -57.59
CA VAL A 10 5.81 -117.57 -56.77
C VAL A 10 5.33 -116.24 -56.16
N ILE A 11 5.03 -116.22 -54.86
CA ILE A 11 4.89 -114.98 -54.08
C ILE A 11 5.97 -115.03 -52.99
N GLY A 12 6.88 -114.05 -53.00
CA GLY A 12 7.93 -113.89 -51.98
C GLY A 12 7.38 -113.30 -50.67
N PRO A 13 8.09 -113.45 -49.53
CA PRO A 13 7.65 -112.93 -48.24
C PRO A 13 7.55 -111.40 -48.24
N LYS A 14 6.61 -110.86 -47.45
CA LYS A 14 6.47 -109.41 -47.22
C LYS A 14 7.67 -108.92 -46.39
N GLY A 15 8.33 -107.85 -46.84
CA GLY A 15 9.46 -107.24 -46.12
C GLY A 15 9.04 -106.53 -44.83
N ASP A 16 10.01 -106.32 -43.94
CA ASP A 16 9.82 -105.69 -42.63
C ASP A 16 9.37 -104.21 -42.73
N PRO A 17 8.62 -103.69 -41.73
CA PRO A 17 8.22 -102.29 -41.71
C PRO A 17 9.40 -101.37 -41.37
N PHE A 18 9.50 -100.26 -42.09
CA PHE A 18 10.47 -99.21 -41.79
C PHE A 18 10.19 -98.57 -40.42
N THR A 19 11.21 -98.44 -39.58
CA THR A 19 11.18 -97.70 -38.30
C THR A 19 11.98 -96.41 -38.41
N TYR A 20 11.87 -95.53 -37.40
CA TYR A 20 12.63 -94.28 -37.37
C TYR A 20 14.15 -94.51 -37.29
N GLU A 21 14.57 -95.68 -36.77
CA GLU A 21 15.98 -96.08 -36.71
C GLU A 21 16.55 -96.47 -38.08
N ASP A 22 15.70 -96.74 -39.08
CA ASP A 22 16.14 -97.05 -40.44
C ASP A 22 16.55 -95.82 -41.25
N PHE A 23 16.33 -94.62 -40.71
CA PHE A 23 16.80 -93.39 -41.33
C PHE A 23 18.25 -93.10 -40.93
N THR A 24 19.07 -92.71 -41.90
CA THR A 24 20.39 -92.16 -41.59
C THR A 24 20.24 -90.79 -40.93
N GLU A 25 21.22 -90.38 -40.13
CA GLU A 25 21.22 -89.05 -39.49
C GLU A 25 21.06 -87.91 -40.52
N GLU A 26 21.53 -88.13 -41.75
CA GLU A 26 21.39 -87.19 -42.87
C GLU A 26 19.94 -87.08 -43.37
N GLN A 27 19.19 -88.18 -43.41
CA GLN A 27 17.76 -88.16 -43.77
C GLN A 27 16.92 -87.51 -42.68
N LEU A 28 17.30 -87.71 -41.42
CA LEU A 28 16.68 -87.07 -40.26
C LEU A 28 16.93 -85.56 -40.25
N ALA A 29 18.14 -85.13 -40.63
CA ALA A 29 18.47 -83.72 -40.82
C ALA A 29 17.67 -83.11 -41.98
N ALA A 30 17.43 -83.86 -43.06
CA ALA A 30 16.62 -83.42 -44.19
C ALA A 30 15.12 -83.25 -43.85
N LEU A 31 14.64 -83.89 -42.77
CA LEU A 31 13.26 -83.71 -42.28
C LEU A 31 13.08 -82.46 -41.39
N LYS A 32 14.16 -81.83 -40.92
CA LYS A 32 14.06 -80.54 -40.22
C LYS A 32 13.77 -79.45 -41.24
N GLY A 33 12.50 -79.05 -41.33
CA GLY A 33 12.09 -77.90 -42.13
C GLY A 33 12.85 -76.61 -41.73
N PRO A 34 12.85 -75.59 -42.59
CA PRO A 34 13.52 -74.33 -42.28
C PRO A 34 12.98 -73.74 -40.97
N LYS A 35 13.86 -73.09 -40.20
CA LYS A 35 13.47 -72.33 -39.02
C LYS A 35 12.40 -71.31 -39.43
N GLY A 36 11.27 -71.28 -38.73
CA GLY A 36 10.21 -70.30 -38.98
C GLY A 36 10.74 -68.87 -38.87
N ASP A 37 10.16 -67.97 -39.67
CA ASP A 37 10.58 -66.56 -39.70
C ASP A 37 10.46 -65.91 -38.32
N THR A 38 11.41 -65.05 -37.98
CA THR A 38 11.36 -64.24 -36.76
C THR A 38 10.13 -63.34 -36.84
N GLY A 39 9.26 -63.37 -35.82
CA GLY A 39 8.06 -62.51 -35.78
C GLY A 39 8.41 -61.02 -35.92
N GLU A 40 7.49 -60.25 -36.51
CA GLU A 40 7.67 -58.82 -36.70
C GLU A 40 7.91 -58.11 -35.36
N LYS A 41 8.84 -57.15 -35.35
CA LYS A 41 9.09 -56.31 -34.18
C LYS A 41 7.84 -55.50 -33.87
N GLY A 42 7.34 -55.57 -32.63
CA GLY A 42 6.19 -54.78 -32.20
C GLY A 42 6.38 -53.28 -32.44
N GLU A 43 5.28 -52.57 -32.71
CA GLU A 43 5.29 -51.13 -32.93
C GLU A 43 5.89 -50.39 -31.73
N LYS A 44 6.62 -49.31 -32.00
CA LYS A 44 7.14 -48.44 -30.95
C LYS A 44 5.94 -47.79 -30.26
N GLY A 45 5.85 -47.92 -28.94
CA GLY A 45 4.79 -47.27 -28.16
C GLY A 45 4.77 -45.77 -28.39
N ASP A 46 3.58 -45.18 -28.28
CA ASP A 46 3.38 -43.75 -28.48
C ASP A 46 4.29 -42.92 -27.55
N PRO A 47 4.82 -41.79 -28.02
CA PRO A 47 5.50 -40.84 -27.14
C PRO A 47 4.56 -40.46 -25.99
N GLY A 48 5.05 -40.51 -24.75
CA GLY A 48 4.30 -40.02 -23.61
C GLY A 48 3.91 -38.54 -23.78
N ALA A 49 2.85 -38.11 -23.11
CA ALA A 49 2.43 -36.71 -23.14
C ALA A 49 3.57 -35.77 -22.72
N THR A 50 3.71 -34.65 -23.44
CA THR A 50 4.78 -33.66 -23.23
C THR A 50 4.26 -32.29 -22.79
N SER A 51 2.95 -32.15 -22.64
CA SER A 51 2.25 -30.94 -22.22
C SER A 51 1.41 -31.22 -20.97
N ALA A 52 1.17 -30.19 -20.16
CA ALA A 52 0.43 -30.33 -18.90
C ALA A 52 -1.05 -30.73 -19.10
N ASP A 53 -1.65 -30.42 -20.25
CA ASP A 53 -3.01 -30.83 -20.60
C ASP A 53 -3.09 -32.32 -21.02
N GLY A 54 -1.98 -32.89 -21.50
CA GLY A 54 -1.90 -34.30 -21.90
C GLY A 54 -1.61 -35.26 -20.74
N VAL A 55 -1.35 -34.75 -19.53
CA VAL A 55 -1.06 -35.55 -18.34
C VAL A 55 -2.24 -35.47 -17.38
N SER A 56 -2.90 -36.60 -17.14
CA SER A 56 -3.99 -36.72 -16.16
C SER A 56 -3.49 -36.54 -14.73
N TYR A 57 -4.29 -35.87 -13.90
CA TYR A 57 -4.07 -35.71 -12.46
C TYR A 57 -5.41 -35.71 -11.74
N GLU A 58 -5.65 -36.72 -10.88
CA GLU A 58 -6.94 -36.94 -10.21
C GLU A 58 -8.13 -36.91 -11.20
N GLU A 59 -9.14 -36.07 -10.94
CA GLU A 59 -10.33 -35.91 -11.79
C GLU A 59 -10.10 -35.02 -13.03
N GLY A 60 -8.89 -34.47 -13.23
CA GLY A 60 -8.57 -33.54 -14.31
C GLY A 60 -7.17 -33.76 -14.90
N THR A 61 -6.55 -32.66 -15.31
CA THR A 61 -5.18 -32.64 -15.88
C THR A 61 -4.22 -31.89 -14.97
N VAL A 62 -2.91 -32.10 -15.17
CA VAL A 62 -1.87 -31.30 -14.50
C VAL A 62 -2.04 -29.80 -14.81
N LYS A 63 -2.57 -29.45 -16.00
CA LYS A 63 -2.90 -28.07 -16.35
C LYS A 63 -3.97 -27.48 -15.42
N ASP A 64 -5.03 -28.23 -15.12
CA ASP A 64 -6.12 -27.76 -14.26
C ASP A 64 -5.61 -27.51 -12.83
N ALA A 65 -4.80 -28.43 -12.30
CA ALA A 65 -4.16 -28.26 -10.99
C ALA A 65 -3.21 -27.06 -10.97
N LEU A 66 -2.45 -26.83 -12.05
CA LEU A 66 -1.55 -25.69 -12.17
C LEU A 66 -2.30 -24.36 -12.25
N ASP A 67 -3.41 -24.30 -12.98
CA ASP A 67 -4.21 -23.09 -13.10
C ASP A 67 -4.92 -22.76 -11.78
N ALA A 68 -5.45 -23.76 -11.07
CA ALA A 68 -5.97 -23.59 -9.72
C ALA A 68 -4.90 -23.09 -8.72
N LEU A 69 -3.68 -23.63 -8.80
CA LEU A 69 -2.57 -23.16 -7.97
C LEU A 69 -2.19 -21.71 -8.29
N LYS A 70 -2.15 -21.33 -9.58
CA LYS A 70 -1.89 -19.94 -9.97
C LYS A 70 -2.96 -19.00 -9.42
N GLU A 71 -4.23 -19.36 -9.50
CA GLU A 71 -5.34 -18.58 -8.95
C GLU A 71 -5.20 -18.39 -7.43
N GLN A 72 -4.92 -19.47 -6.69
CA GLN A 72 -4.65 -19.39 -5.24
C GLN A 72 -3.41 -18.54 -4.93
N MET A 73 -2.36 -18.62 -5.75
CA MET A 73 -1.18 -17.78 -5.58
C MET A 73 -1.49 -16.30 -5.81
N GLU A 74 -2.32 -15.96 -6.80
CA GLU A 74 -2.77 -14.57 -7.00
C GLU A 74 -3.56 -14.03 -5.81
N GLU A 75 -4.36 -14.87 -5.14
CA GLU A 75 -5.03 -14.50 -3.91
C GLU A 75 -4.07 -14.29 -2.74
N VAL A 76 -3.08 -15.17 -2.56
CA VAL A 76 -2.12 -15.07 -1.46
C VAL A 76 -1.19 -13.87 -1.63
N LEU A 77 -0.83 -13.52 -2.87
CA LEU A 77 0.03 -12.38 -3.19
C LEU A 77 -0.73 -11.05 -3.27
N TYR A 78 -2.06 -11.08 -3.15
CA TYR A 78 -2.85 -9.88 -3.21
C TYR A 78 -2.58 -8.96 -2.01
N GLU A 79 -2.10 -7.76 -2.30
CA GLU A 79 -2.02 -6.67 -1.34
C GLU A 79 -3.06 -5.61 -1.68
N ALA A 80 -3.97 -5.32 -0.74
CA ALA A 80 -4.97 -4.27 -0.91
C ALA A 80 -4.31 -2.89 -1.10
N ILE A 81 -4.94 -2.01 -1.88
CA ILE A 81 -4.45 -0.64 -2.05
C ILE A 81 -4.35 0.11 -0.72
N GLN A 82 -3.28 0.87 -0.57
CA GLN A 82 -3.01 1.72 0.58
C GLN A 82 -2.47 3.07 0.12
N ILE A 83 -2.84 4.14 0.83
CA ILE A 83 -2.25 5.47 0.67
C ILE A 83 -1.24 5.69 1.80
N ALA A 84 0.03 5.42 1.51
CA ALA A 84 1.14 5.57 2.46
C ALA A 84 1.27 7.02 2.97
N SER A 85 1.12 8.01 2.10
CA SER A 85 1.16 9.43 2.48
C SER A 85 0.22 10.27 1.63
N PHE A 86 -0.32 11.34 2.22
CA PHE A 86 -1.02 12.40 1.51
C PHE A 86 -0.82 13.72 2.26
N THR A 87 -0.08 14.64 1.65
CA THR A 87 0.39 15.88 2.28
C THR A 87 0.11 17.08 1.40
N ASN A 88 0.14 18.26 2.01
CA ASN A 88 0.10 19.53 1.32
C ASN A 88 1.26 20.41 1.78
N ASN A 89 1.72 21.31 0.92
CA ASN A 89 2.86 22.20 1.23
C ASN A 89 2.51 23.36 2.17
N VAL A 90 1.24 23.65 2.42
CA VAL A 90 0.78 24.86 3.14
C VAL A 90 0.62 24.61 4.64
N ASN A 91 0.01 23.49 5.02
CA ASN A 91 -0.30 23.04 6.37
C ASN A 91 -1.13 24.04 7.18
N THR A 92 -0.47 25.04 7.77
CA THR A 92 -1.09 26.02 8.66
C THR A 92 -0.71 27.42 8.19
N VAL A 93 -1.69 28.29 8.10
CA VAL A 93 -1.53 29.68 7.65
C VAL A 93 -2.28 30.63 8.60
N GLU A 94 -1.86 31.89 8.65
CA GLU A 94 -2.51 32.90 9.47
C GLU A 94 -3.89 33.27 8.91
N MET A 95 -4.91 33.37 9.77
CA MET A 95 -6.22 33.88 9.38
C MET A 95 -6.11 35.25 8.70
N GLY A 96 -6.86 35.46 7.61
CA GLY A 96 -6.78 36.66 6.77
C GLY A 96 -5.85 36.53 5.56
N SER A 97 -4.91 35.57 5.57
CA SER A 97 -4.08 35.27 4.41
C SER A 97 -4.91 34.72 3.24
N THR A 98 -4.34 34.78 2.04
CA THR A 98 -4.87 34.09 0.84
C THR A 98 -3.82 33.12 0.30
N VAL A 99 -4.21 31.87 0.10
CA VAL A 99 -3.34 30.82 -0.45
C VAL A 99 -3.70 30.59 -1.91
N ASN A 100 -2.75 30.87 -2.81
CA ASN A 100 -2.97 30.78 -4.26
C ASN A 100 -2.35 29.54 -4.90
N ALA A 101 -1.28 28.99 -4.35
CA ALA A 101 -0.61 27.80 -4.88
C ALA A 101 -0.59 26.70 -3.83
N ILE A 102 -1.16 25.55 -4.17
CA ILE A 102 -1.23 24.38 -3.28
C ILE A 102 -0.66 23.18 -4.04
N VAL A 103 0.36 22.56 -3.47
CA VAL A 103 0.94 21.31 -3.97
C VAL A 103 0.50 20.20 -3.04
N LEU A 104 -0.26 19.27 -3.60
CA LEU A 104 -0.66 18.03 -2.97
C LEU A 104 0.29 16.93 -3.42
N THR A 105 0.76 16.10 -2.49
CA THR A 105 1.69 15.00 -2.78
C THR A 105 1.23 13.74 -2.07
N TRP A 106 1.27 12.61 -2.77
CA TRP A 106 0.85 11.32 -2.21
C TRP A 106 1.72 10.15 -2.68
N LYS A 107 1.60 9.05 -1.95
CA LYS A 107 2.23 7.76 -2.27
C LYS A 107 1.24 6.65 -2.03
N THR A 108 1.14 5.73 -2.97
CA THR A 108 0.38 4.48 -2.85
C THR A 108 1.35 3.28 -2.83
N ASN A 109 0.93 2.15 -2.26
CA ASN A 109 1.73 0.91 -2.27
C ASN A 109 1.77 0.24 -3.66
N LYS A 110 0.69 0.38 -4.43
CA LYS A 110 0.57 -0.06 -5.82
C LYS A 110 -0.12 1.01 -6.67
N THR A 111 -0.10 0.87 -7.99
CA THR A 111 -0.83 1.78 -8.89
C THR A 111 -2.32 1.47 -8.80
N PRO A 112 -3.18 2.43 -8.46
CA PRO A 112 -4.62 2.17 -8.37
C PRO A 112 -5.26 2.01 -9.74
N THR A 113 -6.47 1.44 -9.79
CA THR A 113 -7.31 1.42 -10.99
C THR A 113 -8.01 2.77 -11.19
N THR A 114 -8.47 3.39 -10.09
CA THR A 114 -9.00 4.75 -10.09
C THR A 114 -8.44 5.57 -8.94
N LEU A 115 -8.26 6.87 -9.20
CA LEU A 115 -7.79 7.83 -8.22
C LEU A 115 -8.68 9.06 -8.27
N THR A 116 -9.14 9.53 -7.11
CA THR A 116 -9.99 10.72 -7.00
C THR A 116 -9.45 11.68 -5.96
N LEU A 117 -9.57 12.97 -6.25
CA LEU A 117 -9.28 14.07 -5.32
C LEU A 117 -10.56 14.87 -5.11
N ASP A 118 -11.04 14.95 -3.86
CA ASP A 118 -12.32 15.57 -3.50
C ASP A 118 -13.51 14.99 -4.31
N GLY A 119 -13.42 13.70 -4.68
CA GLY A 119 -14.41 13.00 -5.52
C GLY A 119 -14.20 13.16 -7.02
N GLU A 120 -13.33 14.08 -7.46
CA GLU A 120 -13.02 14.29 -8.87
C GLU A 120 -11.95 13.31 -9.36
N GLY A 121 -12.22 12.64 -10.49
CA GLY A 121 -11.26 11.73 -11.12
C GLY A 121 -9.96 12.43 -11.52
N ILE A 122 -8.83 11.82 -11.18
CA ILE A 122 -7.50 12.27 -11.61
C ILE A 122 -6.71 11.10 -12.21
N ASP A 123 -5.68 11.42 -12.98
CA ASP A 123 -4.80 10.40 -13.55
C ASP A 123 -4.15 9.58 -12.42
N LYS A 124 -4.40 8.27 -12.45
CA LYS A 124 -3.96 7.27 -11.47
C LYS A 124 -2.45 7.09 -11.38
N SER A 125 -1.70 7.54 -12.39
CA SER A 125 -0.23 7.52 -12.40
C SER A 125 0.39 8.72 -11.66
N LEU A 126 -0.40 9.76 -11.38
CA LEU A 126 0.10 10.93 -10.67
C LEU A 126 0.40 10.60 -9.21
N THR A 127 1.44 11.25 -8.69
CA THR A 127 1.83 11.25 -7.28
C THR A 127 1.78 12.65 -6.67
N THR A 128 1.39 13.64 -7.48
CA THR A 128 1.27 15.04 -7.09
C THR A 128 0.24 15.77 -7.93
N LYS A 129 -0.35 16.84 -7.38
CA LYS A 129 -1.19 17.79 -8.09
C LYS A 129 -0.96 19.19 -7.56
N THR A 130 -0.69 20.11 -8.48
CA THR A 130 -0.58 21.54 -8.20
C THR A 130 -1.91 22.22 -8.52
N ILE A 131 -2.41 23.01 -7.57
CA ILE A 131 -3.60 23.85 -7.72
C ILE A 131 -3.10 25.29 -7.72
N GLU A 132 -3.09 25.90 -8.90
CA GLU A 132 -2.79 27.32 -9.09
C GLU A 132 -4.07 28.16 -8.96
N GLY A 133 -3.93 29.42 -8.54
CA GLY A 133 -5.06 30.33 -8.38
C GLY A 133 -6.13 29.85 -7.39
N ALA A 134 -5.75 29.06 -6.37
CA ALA A 134 -6.69 28.43 -5.45
C ALA A 134 -7.57 29.44 -4.68
N ASN A 135 -7.08 30.67 -4.45
CA ASN A 135 -7.76 31.73 -3.72
C ASN A 135 -8.38 31.26 -2.39
N LEU A 136 -7.70 30.37 -1.70
CA LEU A 136 -8.19 29.75 -0.48
C LEU A 136 -8.00 30.71 0.70
N LYS A 137 -9.07 30.98 1.43
CA LYS A 137 -9.14 31.96 2.54
C LYS A 137 -9.67 31.38 3.85
N SER A 138 -9.95 30.07 3.88
CA SER A 138 -10.52 29.36 5.01
C SER A 138 -10.02 27.92 5.04
N ASN A 139 -10.25 27.23 6.15
CA ASN A 139 -9.89 25.82 6.29
C ASN A 139 -10.40 25.00 5.10
N LYS A 140 -9.54 24.12 4.58
CA LYS A 140 -9.92 23.12 3.58
C LYS A 140 -9.25 21.80 3.88
N THR A 141 -10.04 20.75 3.86
CA THR A 141 -9.55 19.37 3.89
C THR A 141 -9.71 18.78 2.51
N TYR A 142 -8.60 18.35 1.92
CA TYR A 142 -8.60 17.56 0.71
C TYR A 142 -8.74 16.09 1.05
N THR A 143 -9.44 15.33 0.21
CA THR A 143 -9.61 13.88 0.36
C THR A 143 -9.11 13.17 -0.89
N LEU A 144 -8.10 12.32 -0.73
CA LEU A 144 -7.62 11.44 -1.78
C LEU A 144 -8.23 10.04 -1.55
N LYS A 145 -8.85 9.48 -2.58
CA LYS A 145 -9.34 8.10 -2.57
C LYS A 145 -8.77 7.34 -3.75
N ALA A 146 -8.17 6.19 -3.46
CA ALA A 146 -7.62 5.25 -4.42
C ALA A 146 -8.44 3.94 -4.38
N THR A 147 -8.76 3.39 -5.53
CA THR A 147 -9.45 2.09 -5.67
C THR A 147 -8.61 1.15 -6.53
N ASP A 148 -8.62 -0.14 -6.25
CA ASP A 148 -7.87 -1.14 -7.02
C ASP A 148 -8.73 -2.08 -7.88
N GLU A 149 -8.11 -3.12 -8.43
CA GLU A 149 -8.73 -4.10 -9.33
C GLU A 149 -9.77 -4.99 -8.66
N ARG A 150 -9.75 -5.10 -7.32
CA ARG A 150 -10.74 -5.84 -6.54
C ARG A 150 -11.78 -4.92 -5.91
N GLU A 151 -11.86 -3.68 -6.38
CA GLU A 151 -12.73 -2.61 -5.85
C GLU A 151 -12.44 -2.22 -4.40
N GLU A 152 -11.32 -2.68 -3.84
CA GLU A 152 -10.88 -2.25 -2.51
C GLU A 152 -10.44 -0.80 -2.55
N THR A 153 -10.67 -0.08 -1.45
CA THR A 153 -10.42 1.37 -1.43
C THR A 153 -9.59 1.81 -0.23
N ALA A 154 -8.70 2.76 -0.48
CA ALA A 154 -7.98 3.49 0.54
C ALA A 154 -8.33 4.98 0.46
N THR A 155 -8.53 5.62 1.60
CA THR A 155 -8.82 7.06 1.69
C THR A 155 -7.87 7.73 2.67
N LYS A 156 -7.37 8.91 2.32
CA LYS A 156 -6.55 9.74 3.21
C LYS A 156 -6.88 11.21 3.00
N THR A 157 -6.72 12.02 4.05
CA THR A 157 -7.01 13.45 4.01
C THR A 157 -5.77 14.30 4.27
N SER A 158 -5.75 15.49 3.69
CA SER A 158 -4.73 16.51 3.98
C SER A 158 -5.42 17.85 4.20
N ALA A 159 -5.17 18.48 5.36
CA ALA A 159 -5.84 19.71 5.75
C ALA A 159 -4.92 20.92 5.64
N ILE A 160 -5.48 22.03 5.17
CA ILE A 160 -4.96 23.38 5.30
C ILE A 160 -5.80 24.09 6.35
N THR A 161 -5.14 24.60 7.39
CA THR A 161 -5.81 25.26 8.52
C THR A 161 -5.41 26.72 8.64
N PHE A 162 -6.39 27.59 8.79
CA PHE A 162 -6.26 29.01 9.04
C PHE A 162 -6.43 29.23 10.54
N LEU A 163 -5.36 29.62 11.21
CA LEU A 163 -5.33 29.81 12.65
C LEU A 163 -5.00 31.26 13.01
N ASN A 164 -5.50 31.68 14.18
CA ASN A 164 -5.12 32.95 14.77
C ASN A 164 -3.72 32.83 15.43
N GLY A 165 -3.01 33.95 15.46
CA GLY A 165 -1.78 34.06 16.24
C GLY A 165 -2.09 34.14 17.73
N VAL A 166 -1.33 33.42 18.54
CA VAL A 166 -1.16 33.66 19.97
C VAL A 166 0.19 34.33 20.16
N TYR A 167 0.22 35.38 20.98
CA TYR A 167 1.36 36.26 21.12
C TYR A 167 1.89 36.23 22.56
N TRP A 168 3.20 36.16 22.72
CA TRP A 168 3.85 36.18 24.03
C TRP A 168 5.19 36.89 23.99
N GLY A 169 5.60 37.47 25.11
CA GLY A 169 6.89 38.15 25.19
C GLY A 169 6.99 39.01 26.42
N VAL A 170 7.95 39.93 26.40
CA VAL A 170 8.21 40.87 27.50
C VAL A 170 8.10 42.30 27.02
N GLY A 171 7.73 43.21 27.90
CA GLY A 171 7.69 44.64 27.62
C GLY A 171 7.52 45.43 28.91
N GLU A 172 7.81 46.72 28.87
CA GLU A 172 7.50 47.62 29.99
C GLU A 172 5.99 47.66 30.27
N SER A 173 5.61 48.08 31.48
CA SER A 173 4.19 48.26 31.81
C SER A 173 3.59 49.37 30.93
N LYS A 174 2.38 49.14 30.43
CA LYS A 174 1.61 50.11 29.63
C LYS A 174 0.18 50.22 30.14
N ASP A 175 -0.40 51.40 30.00
CA ASP A 175 -1.81 51.68 30.35
C ASP A 175 -2.77 51.44 29.18
N SER A 176 -2.24 51.31 27.96
CA SER A 176 -3.02 51.07 26.74
C SER A 176 -2.27 50.13 25.78
N PHE A 177 -3.04 49.37 25.00
CA PHE A 177 -2.52 48.41 24.05
C PHE A 177 -3.15 48.62 22.67
N ASP A 178 -2.38 48.34 21.63
CA ASP A 178 -2.80 48.39 20.24
C ASP A 178 -2.29 47.17 19.47
N SER A 179 -2.63 47.10 18.17
CA SER A 179 -2.17 45.99 17.32
C SER A 179 -0.65 46.00 17.12
N ALA A 180 -0.02 47.19 17.10
CA ALA A 180 1.42 47.31 16.94
C ALA A 180 2.18 46.67 18.10
N PHE A 181 1.68 46.83 19.34
CA PHE A 181 2.25 46.18 20.51
C PHE A 181 2.21 44.65 20.40
N LEU A 182 1.05 44.07 20.07
CA LEU A 182 0.92 42.61 19.92
C LEU A 182 1.79 42.07 18.79
N LEU A 183 1.84 42.77 17.65
CA LEU A 183 2.67 42.37 16.51
C LEU A 183 4.18 42.44 16.80
N GLY A 184 4.59 43.19 17.82
CA GLY A 184 5.97 43.22 18.31
C GLY A 184 6.36 42.04 19.23
N LEU A 185 5.39 41.23 19.66
CA LEU A 185 5.63 40.05 20.50
C LEU A 185 5.94 38.81 19.66
N THR A 186 6.44 37.76 20.31
CA THR A 186 6.64 36.45 19.65
C THR A 186 5.29 35.86 19.30
N LYS A 187 5.12 35.38 18.06
CA LYS A 187 3.87 34.83 17.54
C LYS A 187 3.97 33.31 17.35
N GLY A 188 2.87 32.61 17.61
CA GLY A 188 2.66 31.21 17.19
C GLY A 188 1.22 31.01 16.73
N LEU A 189 1.02 30.31 15.62
CA LEU A 189 -0.33 29.98 15.13
C LEU A 189 -0.91 28.81 15.92
N GLN A 190 -2.08 29.01 16.54
CA GLN A 190 -2.65 28.05 17.48
C GLN A 190 -4.17 28.05 17.42
N SER A 191 -4.77 26.89 17.70
CA SER A 191 -6.23 26.69 17.73
C SER A 191 -6.84 26.78 19.15
N GLY A 192 -6.07 27.28 20.12
CA GLY A 192 -6.53 27.37 21.50
C GLY A 192 -5.60 28.20 22.38
N LYS A 193 -5.93 28.27 23.67
CA LYS A 193 -5.25 29.11 24.66
C LYS A 193 -4.00 28.50 25.29
N ALA A 194 -3.74 27.21 25.08
CA ALA A 194 -2.67 26.51 25.78
C ALA A 194 -1.30 26.80 25.15
N LYS A 195 -0.35 27.25 25.98
CA LYS A 195 1.02 27.53 25.55
C LYS A 195 1.98 27.47 26.73
N THR A 196 3.06 26.72 26.56
CA THR A 196 4.25 26.80 27.42
C THR A 196 5.33 27.60 26.70
N PHE A 197 5.89 28.59 27.39
CA PHE A 197 6.96 29.42 26.84
C PHE A 197 7.90 29.91 27.94
N THR A 198 9.14 30.19 27.57
CA THR A 198 10.16 30.74 28.47
C THR A 198 10.62 32.08 27.94
N VAL A 199 10.67 33.09 28.80
CA VAL A 199 11.12 34.45 28.48
C VAL A 199 12.03 34.96 29.59
N ASN A 200 12.83 35.99 29.28
CA ASN A 200 13.64 36.69 30.26
C ASN A 200 13.12 38.13 30.46
N ALA A 201 12.42 38.38 31.56
CA ALA A 201 11.87 39.70 31.88
C ALA A 201 12.86 40.54 32.70
N GLY A 202 13.34 41.65 32.12
CA GLY A 202 14.19 42.61 32.84
C GLY A 202 13.43 43.36 33.95
N ALA A 203 14.17 44.10 34.79
CA ALA A 203 13.65 44.68 36.05
C ALA A 203 12.36 45.52 35.90
N ALA A 204 12.18 46.24 34.78
CA ALA A 204 10.99 47.06 34.50
C ALA A 204 9.98 46.39 33.56
N GLN A 205 10.25 45.16 33.12
CA GLN A 205 9.44 44.46 32.12
C GLN A 205 8.50 43.45 32.77
N HIS A 206 7.26 43.44 32.29
CA HIS A 206 6.28 42.39 32.52
C HIS A 206 6.32 41.36 31.40
N ILE A 207 5.81 40.17 31.70
CA ILE A 207 5.52 39.14 30.70
C ILE A 207 4.09 39.37 30.20
N TYR A 208 3.90 39.31 28.88
CA TYR A 208 2.59 39.42 28.25
C TYR A 208 2.22 38.14 27.53
N TYR A 209 0.93 37.81 27.58
CA TYR A 209 0.32 36.72 26.83
C TYR A 209 -1.00 37.21 26.23
N ALA A 210 -1.11 37.22 24.90
CA ALA A 210 -2.28 37.71 24.20
C ALA A 210 -2.83 36.67 23.23
N LEU A 211 -4.14 36.50 23.24
CA LEU A 211 -4.84 35.47 22.47
C LEU A 211 -6.25 35.95 22.08
N PRO A 212 -6.87 35.35 21.04
CA PRO A 212 -8.26 35.63 20.71
C PRO A 212 -9.18 35.46 21.91
N SER A 213 -10.07 36.43 22.17
CA SER A 213 -10.99 36.38 23.32
C SER A 213 -11.91 35.15 23.26
N ARG A 214 -12.22 34.63 22.04
CA ARG A 214 -13.02 33.42 21.84
C ARG A 214 -12.34 32.12 22.33
N TYR A 215 -11.03 32.13 22.59
CA TYR A 215 -10.34 31.00 23.21
C TYR A 215 -10.63 30.91 24.71
N GLY A 216 -11.28 31.91 25.28
CA GLY A 216 -11.67 31.97 26.68
C GLY A 216 -10.52 32.35 27.60
N THR A 217 -10.80 32.30 28.91
CA THR A 217 -9.84 32.67 29.94
C THR A 217 -8.78 31.56 30.14
N PRO A 218 -7.48 31.86 29.96
CA PRO A 218 -6.40 30.98 30.35
C PRO A 218 -6.19 30.97 31.88
N SER A 219 -5.74 29.82 32.37
CA SER A 219 -5.08 29.68 33.66
C SER A 219 -3.57 29.78 33.48
N PHE A 220 -2.84 30.22 34.52
CA PHE A 220 -1.39 30.42 34.43
C PHE A 220 -0.64 29.68 35.54
N LYS A 221 0.52 29.14 35.18
CA LYS A 221 1.59 28.79 36.11
C LYS A 221 2.87 29.52 35.75
N VAL A 222 3.45 30.24 36.70
CA VAL A 222 4.66 31.06 36.52
C VAL A 222 5.77 30.48 37.38
N GLY A 223 6.83 29.97 36.76
CA GLY A 223 7.91 29.30 37.48
C GLY A 223 7.47 28.07 38.28
N GLY A 224 6.33 27.46 37.91
CA GLY A 224 5.72 26.32 38.61
C GLY A 224 4.62 26.66 39.61
N PHE A 225 4.38 27.94 39.92
CA PHE A 225 3.35 28.39 40.86
C PHE A 225 2.08 28.85 40.14
N GLU A 226 0.91 28.54 40.69
CA GLU A 226 -0.38 28.92 40.10
C GLU A 226 -0.64 30.43 40.20
N GLY A 227 -1.27 31.00 39.17
CA GLY A 227 -1.58 32.42 39.07
C GLY A 227 -0.44 33.24 38.46
N GLY A 228 -0.26 34.47 38.93
CA GLY A 228 0.82 35.37 38.52
C GLY A 228 0.53 36.21 37.28
N PHE A 229 -0.71 36.21 36.79
CA PHE A 229 -1.18 37.00 35.65
C PHE A 229 -2.59 37.55 35.89
N ALA A 230 -2.82 38.77 35.43
CA ALA A 230 -4.13 39.42 35.38
C ALA A 230 -4.45 39.87 33.95
N LYS A 231 -5.74 39.93 33.62
CA LYS A 231 -6.20 40.49 32.34
C LYS A 231 -5.94 41.99 32.34
N ALA A 232 -5.12 42.45 31.41
CA ALA A 232 -4.75 43.85 31.26
C ALA A 232 -5.72 44.61 30.34
N ALA A 233 -6.19 43.98 29.26
CA ALA A 233 -7.13 44.61 28.33
C ALA A 233 -7.84 43.58 27.43
N THR A 234 -8.89 44.04 26.75
CA THR A 234 -9.39 43.46 25.50
C THR A 234 -9.31 44.53 24.42
N ILE A 235 -8.75 44.20 23.26
CA ILE A 235 -8.62 45.13 22.13
C ILE A 235 -9.19 44.53 20.85
N ALA A 236 -9.68 45.37 19.95
CA ALA A 236 -9.91 44.99 18.56
C ALA A 236 -8.55 44.90 17.85
N PHE A 237 -8.03 43.68 17.71
CA PHE A 237 -6.71 43.41 17.15
C PHE A 237 -6.80 43.15 15.65
N THR A 238 -5.90 43.73 14.87
CA THR A 238 -5.70 43.43 13.45
C THR A 238 -4.34 42.80 13.25
N ASN A 239 -4.32 41.57 12.73
CA ASN A 239 -3.06 40.86 12.48
C ASN A 239 -2.34 41.36 11.22
N ALA A 240 -1.14 40.82 10.96
CA ALA A 240 -0.34 41.22 9.79
C ALA A 240 -1.01 40.88 8.45
N SER A 241 -1.92 39.90 8.45
CA SER A 241 -2.73 39.51 7.28
C SER A 241 -4.02 40.33 7.12
N GLY A 242 -4.27 41.34 7.97
CA GLY A 242 -5.45 42.20 7.90
C GLY A 242 -6.74 41.60 8.50
N TYR A 243 -6.68 40.42 9.12
CA TYR A 243 -7.82 39.85 9.84
C TYR A 243 -7.99 40.54 11.19
N GLN A 244 -9.23 40.90 11.52
CA GLN A 244 -9.59 41.59 12.74
C GLN A 244 -10.44 40.72 13.66
N GLU A 245 -10.07 40.63 14.92
CA GLU A 245 -10.85 39.97 15.99
C GLU A 245 -10.47 40.55 17.36
N ASN A 246 -11.32 40.36 18.37
CA ASN A 246 -10.99 40.76 19.73
C ASN A 246 -9.93 39.83 20.34
N TYR A 247 -8.94 40.44 20.98
CA TYR A 247 -7.87 39.77 21.72
C TYR A 247 -7.87 40.18 23.17
N ASP A 248 -7.72 39.20 24.05
CA ASP A 248 -7.48 39.40 25.47
C ASP A 248 -5.98 39.42 25.72
N ILE A 249 -5.53 40.42 26.47
CA ILE A 249 -4.13 40.61 26.83
C ILE A 249 -4.00 40.34 28.32
N TRP A 250 -3.12 39.41 28.68
CA TRP A 250 -2.77 39.04 30.04
C TRP A 250 -1.35 39.55 30.34
N LYS A 251 -1.16 40.12 31.52
CA LYS A 251 0.11 40.68 31.99
C LYS A 251 0.50 40.00 33.28
N SER A 252 1.78 39.70 33.46
CA SER A 252 2.29 39.20 34.75
C SER A 252 2.03 40.21 35.85
N ASP A 253 1.72 39.76 37.06
CA ASP A 253 1.41 40.66 38.19
C ASP A 253 2.65 41.48 38.60
N ASN A 254 3.83 40.85 38.53
CA ASN A 254 5.11 41.46 38.89
C ASN A 254 6.01 41.66 37.65
N PRO A 255 6.78 42.76 37.59
CA PRO A 255 7.85 42.92 36.63
C PRO A 255 9.12 42.16 37.07
N GLY A 256 10.16 42.11 36.22
CA GLY A 256 11.49 41.68 36.66
C GLY A 256 11.59 40.20 37.02
N LEU A 257 10.76 39.35 36.42
CA LEU A 257 10.72 37.92 36.71
C LEU A 257 11.94 37.14 36.20
N GLY A 258 12.89 37.79 35.50
CA GLY A 258 14.07 37.14 34.95
C GLY A 258 13.71 36.01 33.99
N ASN A 259 14.57 34.99 33.92
CA ASN A 259 14.34 33.80 33.10
C ASN A 259 13.23 32.92 33.71
N THR A 260 12.03 33.01 33.16
CA THR A 260 10.82 32.40 33.71
C THR A 260 10.06 31.61 32.65
N THR A 261 9.66 30.39 33.01
CA THR A 261 8.72 29.58 32.21
C THR A 261 7.30 29.86 32.66
N VAL A 262 6.44 30.16 31.70
CA VAL A 262 5.00 30.34 31.87
C VAL A 262 4.28 29.20 31.17
N VAL A 263 3.32 28.59 31.87
CA VAL A 263 2.36 27.63 31.31
C VAL A 263 0.98 28.30 31.32
N ALA A 264 0.49 28.68 30.15
CA ALA A 264 -0.90 29.07 29.94
C ALA A 264 -1.70 27.82 29.55
N ALA A 265 -2.85 27.58 30.19
CA ALA A 265 -3.71 26.42 29.93
C ALA A 265 -5.19 26.78 29.83
#